data_AF-A0A7J8LM64-F1
#
_entry.id   AF-A0A7J8LM64-F1
#
_cell.length_a   1.000
_cell.length_b   1.000
_cell.length_c   1.000
_cell.angle_alpha   90.00
_cell.angle_beta   90.00
_cell.angle_gamma   90.00
#
_symmetry.space_group_name_H-M   'P 1'
#
loop_
_entity.id
_entity.type
_entity.pdbx_description
1 polymer ?
#
loop_
_entity_poly.entity_id
_entity_poly.type
_entity_poly.pdbx_seq_one_letter_code
_entity_poly.pdbx_strand_id
1 'polypeptide(L)'
;MNHQSVAFKNTQFPFPPHLHHSTPIPSRLLFAFSLHPNKTITKSPYSAFSCRGFHTPLLNHPSSSFHSSNATKPAAVKTVDVATLGNLCVDIVLNVPKLPPPSPDSRKAFMEHLSSSPPDKQYWEAGGNCNMAIAAARLGLKCVAIGHVGNEIYGKFLEDVLQAEGIGMVGMSEETDVLNAPSSSYETLLCWVLVDPLQKHGFCSRADFSKEPAFSWMNTLSEEVKRAIKRSRILFCNGYDFDELSSHMIISAVEYTVEVGTSVFFDPGPRGKSLLSGTVEEQKALEHFLRMSDVLLLTSDEAESLTGLVDPILAAQELLRKGNRTKWVVVKMGPKGSILITKSGITCASAFKVKIMDTVGCGDSFVAAIAYGFIHNIPLVTTLAFANAVGAATAMGCGAGRNVATLKQVVELMETPDLNEDDKFWNELLREHLDSQEVTFLSKMVLNGSNGRMKHVTLQKVVSELLPKLKSSQLEGTLSS
;
A
#
# COMPACT_ATOMS: atom_id res chain seq x y z
N MET A 1 20.99 -2.18 9.58
CA MET A 1 21.75 -1.25 8.71
C MET A 1 22.56 -2.08 7.73
N ASN A 2 22.21 -2.03 6.44
CA ASN A 2 23.09 -2.36 5.31
C ASN A 2 22.40 -1.84 4.05
N HIS A 3 22.78 -0.65 3.59
CA HIS A 3 22.24 -0.09 2.34
C HIS A 3 23.09 -0.58 1.17
N GLN A 4 22.47 -1.18 0.15
CA GLN A 4 23.11 -1.28 -1.16
C GLN A 4 22.92 0.04 -1.90
N SER A 5 24.04 0.75 -2.12
CA SER A 5 24.09 1.94 -2.97
C SER A 5 24.22 1.55 -4.43
N VAL A 6 23.22 1.87 -5.26
CA VAL A 6 23.39 1.87 -6.72
C VAL A 6 24.03 3.20 -7.11
N ALA A 7 25.22 3.16 -7.70
CA ALA A 7 25.97 4.35 -8.06
C ALA A 7 25.47 4.93 -9.40
N PHE A 8 24.73 6.04 -9.34
CA PHE A 8 24.43 6.85 -10.51
C PHE A 8 25.60 7.78 -10.85
N LYS A 9 25.88 7.95 -12.15
CA LYS A 9 26.94 8.86 -12.63
C LYS A 9 26.52 10.31 -12.46
N ASN A 10 27.37 11.11 -11.81
CA ASN A 10 27.18 12.56 -11.67
C ASN A 10 26.93 13.24 -13.03
N THR A 11 25.79 13.91 -13.14
CA THR A 11 25.60 15.02 -14.10
C THR A 11 25.33 16.27 -13.27
N GLN A 12 26.32 17.16 -13.21
CA GLN A 12 26.17 18.44 -12.53
C GLN A 12 25.36 19.39 -13.41
N PHE A 13 24.28 19.93 -12.86
CA PHE A 13 23.69 21.19 -13.34
C PHE A 13 23.90 22.26 -12.26
N PRO A 14 24.20 23.51 -12.63
CA PRO A 14 24.47 24.59 -11.67
C PRO A 14 23.16 25.11 -11.09
N PHE A 15 23.15 25.57 -9.84
CA PHE A 15 22.36 26.69 -9.29
C PHE A 15 22.75 26.93 -7.80
N PRO A 16 22.39 28.06 -7.16
CA PRO A 16 23.37 28.90 -6.46
C PRO A 16 23.70 28.42 -5.03
N PRO A 17 24.88 28.78 -4.49
CA PRO A 17 25.14 28.66 -3.07
C PRO A 17 24.31 29.69 -2.30
N HIS A 18 23.92 29.38 -1.06
CA HIS A 18 24.05 30.25 0.12
C HIS A 18 23.39 29.60 1.35
N LEU A 19 24.21 29.08 2.27
CA LEU A 19 24.05 29.27 3.71
C LEU A 19 25.41 28.98 4.35
N HIS A 20 25.91 29.93 5.14
CA HIS A 20 27.31 29.94 5.60
C HIS A 20 27.57 28.98 6.77
N HIS A 21 28.77 28.41 6.80
CA HIS A 21 29.32 27.75 7.98
C HIS A 21 29.81 28.77 9.03
N SER A 22 29.62 28.44 10.31
CA SER A 22 30.47 28.87 11.43
C SER A 22 30.58 27.76 12.47
N THR A 23 31.68 27.74 13.23
CA THR A 23 32.27 26.54 13.86
C THR A 23 32.27 26.65 15.44
N PRO A 24 33.06 25.90 16.27
CA PRO A 24 32.44 24.94 17.22
C PRO A 24 32.99 24.96 18.69
N ILE A 25 32.70 23.90 19.50
CA ILE A 25 33.41 23.45 20.76
C ILE A 25 33.02 24.22 22.07
N PRO A 26 33.13 23.70 23.35
CA PRO A 26 33.49 22.36 23.91
C PRO A 26 32.55 21.69 24.98
N SER A 27 32.47 20.36 24.90
CA SER A 27 32.71 19.30 25.93
C SER A 27 32.47 19.39 27.47
N ARG A 28 32.09 18.21 28.01
CA ARG A 28 32.37 17.57 29.34
C ARG A 28 31.45 17.83 30.55
N LEU A 29 30.83 16.74 31.04
CA LEU A 29 31.23 16.11 32.32
C LEU A 29 30.84 14.62 32.38
N LEU A 30 31.56 13.86 33.22
CA LEU A 30 31.48 12.40 33.40
C LEU A 30 30.82 12.06 34.75
N PHE A 31 30.24 10.85 34.87
CA PHE A 31 30.37 9.86 35.97
C PHE A 31 29.45 8.67 35.61
N ALA A 32 29.95 7.53 35.13
CA ALA A 32 30.56 6.43 35.88
C ALA A 32 29.58 5.57 36.73
N PHE A 33 29.17 4.47 36.10
CA PHE A 33 29.23 3.08 36.60
C PHE A 33 28.67 2.68 37.98
N SER A 34 27.78 1.68 37.96
CA SER A 34 28.05 0.41 38.68
C SER A 34 27.39 -0.80 38.00
N LEU A 35 27.84 -2.01 38.32
CA LEU A 35 27.65 -3.24 37.54
C LEU A 35 26.94 -4.37 38.33
N HIS A 36 25.92 -4.99 37.70
CA HIS A 36 25.58 -6.44 37.76
C HIS A 36 25.21 -7.09 39.13
N PRO A 37 24.75 -8.37 39.18
CA PRO A 37 24.15 -9.24 38.14
C PRO A 37 22.82 -9.96 38.57
N ASN A 38 22.23 -10.71 37.62
CA ASN A 38 21.47 -12.00 37.71
C ASN A 38 21.12 -12.59 39.11
N LYS A 39 20.00 -13.32 39.33
CA LYS A 39 19.71 -14.67 38.74
C LYS A 39 18.36 -15.31 39.21
N THR A 40 17.71 -16.10 38.33
CA THR A 40 16.87 -17.32 38.57
C THR A 40 15.66 -17.34 39.53
N ILE A 41 14.44 -17.62 39.04
CA ILE A 41 13.73 -18.95 38.93
C ILE A 41 13.28 -19.59 40.26
N THR A 42 11.96 -19.87 40.37
CA THR A 42 11.36 -21.03 41.07
C THR A 42 10.24 -21.67 40.22
N LYS A 43 9.86 -22.92 40.52
CA LYS A 43 9.00 -23.80 39.68
C LYS A 43 7.85 -24.45 40.48
N SER A 44 6.89 -25.03 39.74
CA SER A 44 6.08 -26.24 40.08
C SER A 44 4.84 -26.06 40.99
N PRO A 45 3.91 -27.05 41.07
CA PRO A 45 3.75 -28.29 40.28
C PRO A 45 2.33 -28.56 39.69
N TYR A 46 2.21 -29.72 39.03
CA TYR A 46 1.02 -30.33 38.40
C TYR A 46 -0.07 -30.82 39.38
N SER A 47 -1.31 -30.92 38.89
CA SER A 47 -2.33 -31.92 39.29
C SER A 47 -3.12 -32.37 38.04
N ALA A 48 -3.98 -33.41 38.11
CA ALA A 48 -4.56 -34.03 36.90
C ALA A 48 -5.89 -34.80 37.09
N PHE A 49 -6.52 -35.12 35.95
CA PHE A 49 -7.63 -36.08 35.69
C PHE A 49 -9.05 -35.84 36.24
N SER A 50 -10.04 -35.90 35.33
CA SER A 50 -11.12 -36.91 35.35
C SER A 50 -11.96 -36.88 34.05
N CYS A 51 -12.40 -38.05 33.56
CA CYS A 51 -13.24 -38.20 32.36
C CYS A 51 -14.60 -38.85 32.69
N ARG A 52 -15.67 -38.43 31.99
CA ARG A 52 -16.97 -39.11 31.73
C ARG A 52 -17.83 -38.14 30.89
N GLY A 53 -18.72 -38.52 29.97
CA GLY A 53 -19.09 -39.82 29.41
C GLY A 53 -20.09 -39.61 28.26
N PHE A 54 -20.21 -40.56 27.32
CA PHE A 54 -21.07 -40.44 26.13
C PHE A 54 -22.57 -40.61 26.43
N HIS A 55 -23.43 -39.95 25.63
CA HIS A 55 -24.78 -40.43 25.30
C HIS A 55 -25.23 -39.93 23.92
N THR A 56 -25.77 -40.85 23.12
CA THR A 56 -26.49 -40.58 21.85
C THR A 56 -27.96 -40.96 21.98
N PRO A 57 -28.84 -40.39 21.13
CA PRO A 57 -29.88 -41.22 20.53
C PRO A 57 -30.14 -40.92 19.03
N LEU A 58 -30.40 -42.00 18.28
CA LEU A 58 -31.23 -42.01 17.06
C LEU A 58 -32.72 -41.95 17.51
N LEU A 59 -33.75 -41.66 16.70
CA LEU A 59 -33.99 -41.81 15.27
C LEU A 59 -35.31 -41.04 14.92
N ASN A 60 -35.48 -40.52 13.69
CA ASN A 60 -36.71 -40.58 12.87
C ASN A 60 -36.80 -39.46 11.81
N HIS A 61 -37.00 -39.86 10.55
CA HIS A 61 -37.46 -38.97 9.48
C HIS A 61 -38.99 -38.82 9.53
N PRO A 62 -39.50 -37.67 9.07
CA PRO A 62 -40.51 -37.71 8.02
C PRO A 62 -40.12 -36.85 6.81
N SER A 63 -40.51 -37.31 5.62
CA SER A 63 -40.32 -36.59 4.36
C SER A 63 -41.25 -35.38 4.27
N SER A 64 -40.68 -34.19 4.06
CA SER A 64 -41.42 -33.05 3.49
C SER A 64 -40.57 -32.36 2.42
N SER A 65 -41.11 -32.30 1.21
CA SER A 65 -40.49 -31.63 0.07
C SER A 65 -40.75 -30.13 0.16
N PHE A 66 -39.77 -29.35 0.61
CA PHE A 66 -39.78 -27.90 0.46
C PHE A 66 -38.73 -27.49 -0.56
N HIS A 67 -39.18 -27.02 -1.73
CA HIS A 67 -38.37 -26.26 -2.64
C HIS A 67 -37.96 -24.94 -1.97
N SER A 68 -36.79 -24.91 -1.35
CA SER A 68 -36.16 -23.64 -0.96
C SER A 68 -35.68 -22.94 -2.22
N SER A 69 -36.53 -22.08 -2.77
CA SER A 69 -36.12 -21.08 -3.76
C SER A 69 -35.15 -20.11 -3.07
N ASN A 70 -33.85 -20.43 -3.09
CA ASN A 70 -32.78 -19.48 -2.80
C ASN A 70 -32.73 -18.45 -3.95
N ALA A 71 -33.72 -17.56 -3.97
CA ALA A 71 -33.68 -16.33 -4.72
C ALA A 71 -32.54 -15.49 -4.13
N THR A 72 -31.36 -15.61 -4.71
CA THR A 72 -30.26 -14.70 -4.49
C THR A 72 -30.78 -13.29 -4.69
N LYS A 73 -30.77 -12.48 -3.62
CA LYS A 73 -30.99 -11.03 -3.76
C LYS A 73 -30.05 -10.54 -4.87
N PRO A 74 -30.54 -9.80 -5.88
CA PRO A 74 -29.67 -9.29 -6.92
C PRO A 74 -28.56 -8.50 -6.25
N ALA A 75 -27.30 -8.87 -6.54
CA ALA A 75 -26.14 -8.21 -5.93
C ALA A 75 -26.25 -6.70 -6.22
N ALA A 76 -26.12 -5.88 -5.18
CA ALA A 76 -26.22 -4.43 -5.33
C ALA A 76 -25.18 -3.98 -6.37
N VAL A 77 -25.63 -3.30 -7.41
CA VAL A 77 -24.76 -2.86 -8.52
C VAL A 77 -23.66 -1.97 -7.94
N LYS A 78 -22.43 -2.45 -7.99
CA LYS A 78 -21.24 -1.67 -7.64
C LYS A 78 -20.98 -0.70 -8.79
N THR A 79 -21.01 0.59 -8.53
CA THR A 79 -20.88 1.67 -9.53
C THR A 79 -19.53 2.36 -9.48
N VAL A 80 -18.73 2.08 -8.45
CA VAL A 80 -17.37 2.58 -8.24
C VAL A 80 -16.43 1.37 -8.26
N ASP A 81 -15.28 1.49 -8.91
CA ASP A 81 -14.30 0.43 -8.97
C ASP A 81 -13.44 0.41 -7.70
N VAL A 82 -12.88 1.57 -7.31
CA VAL A 82 -12.00 1.70 -6.15
C VAL A 82 -12.44 2.87 -5.26
N ALA A 83 -12.66 2.61 -3.98
CA ALA A 83 -12.60 3.63 -2.93
C ALA A 83 -11.23 3.58 -2.23
N THR A 84 -10.64 4.72 -1.89
CA THR A 84 -9.55 4.81 -0.90
C THR A 84 -10.09 5.28 0.45
N LEU A 85 -9.42 4.94 1.56
CA LEU A 85 -9.83 5.30 2.92
C LEU A 85 -8.75 6.11 3.65
N GLY A 86 -9.05 7.33 4.08
CA GLY A 86 -8.14 8.21 4.81
C GLY A 86 -6.90 8.62 3.99
N ASN A 87 -5.90 9.13 4.69
CA ASN A 87 -4.57 9.48 4.19
C ASN A 87 -4.58 10.41 2.97
N LEU A 88 -5.37 11.49 3.05
CA LEU A 88 -5.38 12.56 2.06
C LEU A 88 -4.49 13.71 2.57
N CYS A 89 -3.37 13.94 1.89
CA CYS A 89 -2.41 14.99 2.28
C CYS A 89 -1.93 15.80 1.08
N VAL A 90 -1.41 16.99 1.35
CA VAL A 90 -0.58 17.72 0.39
C VAL A 90 0.88 17.38 0.66
N ASP A 91 1.53 16.80 -0.34
CA ASP A 91 2.97 16.58 -0.34
C ASP A 91 3.67 17.90 -0.69
N ILE A 92 4.62 18.31 0.15
CA ILE A 92 5.48 19.49 -0.02
C ILE A 92 6.85 18.99 -0.43
N VAL A 93 7.14 19.00 -1.73
CA VAL A 93 8.33 18.37 -2.30
C VAL A 93 9.51 19.35 -2.30
N LEU A 94 10.51 19.10 -1.45
CA LEU A 94 11.70 19.95 -1.32
C LEU A 94 13.01 19.19 -1.49
N ASN A 95 13.91 19.75 -2.28
CA ASN A 95 15.31 19.35 -2.29
C ASN A 95 16.02 19.89 -1.03
N VAL A 96 16.66 19.00 -0.26
CA VAL A 96 17.42 19.33 0.96
C VAL A 96 18.88 18.91 0.80
N PRO A 97 19.84 19.62 1.41
CA PRO A 97 21.25 19.22 1.35
C PRO A 97 21.53 17.88 2.05
N LYS A 98 20.65 17.48 2.98
CA LYS A 98 20.68 16.21 3.70
C LYS A 98 19.31 15.91 4.30
N LEU A 99 18.92 14.63 4.33
CA LEU A 99 17.73 14.17 5.05
C LEU A 99 17.78 14.51 6.56
N PRO A 100 16.62 14.59 7.24
CA PRO A 100 16.54 14.94 8.65
C PRO A 100 17.41 14.06 9.56
N PRO A 101 17.91 14.61 10.69
CA PRO A 101 18.69 13.85 11.66
C PRO A 101 17.88 12.70 12.29
N PRO A 102 18.54 11.63 12.75
CA PRO A 102 17.86 10.45 13.29
C PRO A 102 17.19 10.72 14.64
N SER A 103 17.75 11.63 15.46
CA SER A 103 17.24 11.98 16.79
C SER A 103 15.87 12.67 16.71
N PRO A 104 14.86 12.24 17.53
CA PRO A 104 13.52 12.84 17.52
C PRO A 104 13.51 14.36 17.72
N ASP A 105 14.22 14.86 18.72
CA ASP A 105 14.23 16.31 19.03
C ASP A 105 14.85 17.15 17.90
N SER A 106 15.95 16.67 17.32
CA SER A 106 16.61 17.36 16.21
C SER A 106 15.79 17.28 14.93
N ARG A 107 15.02 16.20 14.72
CA ARG A 107 14.06 16.10 13.63
C ARG A 107 12.89 17.07 13.85
N LYS A 108 12.35 17.14 15.06
CA LYS A 108 11.28 18.08 15.40
C LYS A 108 11.69 19.52 15.15
N ALA A 109 12.86 19.94 15.65
CA ALA A 109 13.39 21.28 15.42
C ALA A 109 13.65 21.59 13.93
N PHE A 110 14.08 20.59 13.15
CA PHE A 110 14.23 20.72 11.70
C PHE A 110 12.88 20.90 10.99
N MET A 111 11.84 20.16 11.42
CA MET A 111 10.49 20.30 10.88
C MET A 111 9.83 21.63 11.27
N GLU A 112 9.98 22.06 12.53
CA GLU A 112 9.54 23.38 13.01
C GLU A 112 10.18 24.53 12.21
N HIS A 113 11.45 24.38 11.79
CA HIS A 113 12.12 25.33 10.93
C HIS A 113 11.56 25.33 9.50
N LEU A 114 11.35 24.16 8.89
CA LEU A 114 10.73 24.05 7.55
C LEU A 114 9.31 24.61 7.54
N SER A 115 8.50 24.32 8.55
CA SER A 115 7.11 24.79 8.66
C SER A 115 6.97 26.19 9.26
N SER A 116 8.07 26.95 9.42
CA SER A 116 8.05 28.30 10.00
C SER A 116 7.38 29.36 9.11
N SER A 117 7.15 29.06 7.83
CA SER A 117 6.33 29.84 6.90
C SER A 117 5.48 28.91 6.03
N PRO A 118 4.35 29.39 5.47
CA PRO A 118 3.56 28.60 4.53
C PRO A 118 4.40 28.20 3.30
N PRO A 119 4.44 26.92 2.90
CA PRO A 119 5.17 26.47 1.72
C PRO A 119 4.59 27.05 0.43
N ASP A 120 5.45 27.42 -0.51
CA ASP A 120 5.08 27.92 -1.82
C ASP A 120 4.32 26.85 -2.64
N LYS A 121 3.22 27.26 -3.29
CA LYS A 121 2.33 26.42 -4.10
C LYS A 121 3.04 25.71 -5.26
N GLN A 122 4.18 26.20 -5.72
CA GLN A 122 4.98 25.51 -6.74
C GLN A 122 5.54 24.15 -6.28
N TYR A 123 5.59 23.88 -4.97
CA TYR A 123 6.10 22.62 -4.39
C TYR A 123 5.00 21.65 -3.95
N TRP A 124 3.72 21.97 -4.18
CA TRP A 124 2.59 21.16 -3.72
C TRP A 124 2.20 20.08 -4.73
N GLU A 125 2.06 18.85 -4.25
CA GLU A 125 1.38 17.75 -4.94
C GLU A 125 0.30 17.11 -4.07
N ALA A 126 -0.64 16.41 -4.72
CA ALA A 126 -1.59 15.58 -4.00
C ALA A 126 -0.91 14.27 -3.56
N GLY A 127 -0.86 14.01 -2.25
CA GLY A 127 -0.09 12.92 -1.65
C GLY A 127 -0.95 11.83 -1.00
N GLY A 128 -0.26 10.85 -0.40
CA GLY A 128 -0.89 9.72 0.29
C GLY A 128 -1.79 8.90 -0.64
N ASN A 129 -3.00 8.59 -0.19
CA ASN A 129 -4.00 7.84 -0.97
C ASN A 129 -4.44 8.55 -2.25
N CYS A 130 -4.16 9.85 -2.43
CA CYS A 130 -4.35 10.52 -3.72
C CYS A 130 -3.51 9.86 -4.83
N ASN A 131 -2.28 9.41 -4.54
CA ASN A 131 -1.41 8.76 -5.53
C ASN A 131 -2.09 7.52 -6.14
N MET A 132 -2.64 6.66 -5.29
CA MET A 132 -3.34 5.44 -5.69
C MET A 132 -4.62 5.77 -6.46
N ALA A 133 -5.41 6.73 -5.98
CA ALA A 133 -6.67 7.12 -6.63
C ALA A 133 -6.42 7.74 -8.03
N ILE A 134 -5.42 8.62 -8.16
CA ILE A 134 -5.03 9.26 -9.43
C ILE A 134 -4.46 8.21 -10.39
N ALA A 135 -3.59 7.31 -9.94
CA ALA A 135 -3.10 6.24 -10.78
C ALA A 135 -4.24 5.33 -11.27
N ALA A 136 -5.17 4.93 -10.38
CA ALA A 136 -6.32 4.11 -10.73
C ALA A 136 -7.25 4.80 -11.74
N ALA A 137 -7.56 6.08 -11.54
CA ALA A 137 -8.36 6.89 -12.47
C ALA A 137 -7.69 7.00 -13.85
N ARG A 138 -6.37 7.24 -13.89
CA ARG A 138 -5.58 7.29 -15.13
C ARG A 138 -5.49 5.96 -15.87
N LEU A 139 -5.68 4.82 -15.20
CA LEU A 139 -5.86 3.50 -15.83
C LEU A 139 -7.31 3.22 -16.29
N GLY A 140 -8.25 4.15 -16.06
CA GLY A 140 -9.65 4.07 -16.48
C GLY A 140 -10.62 3.50 -15.43
N LEU A 141 -10.20 3.35 -14.16
CA LEU A 141 -11.07 2.89 -13.07
C LEU A 141 -11.90 4.04 -12.50
N LYS A 142 -13.17 3.79 -12.15
CA LYS A 142 -14.01 4.79 -11.48
C LYS A 142 -13.65 4.86 -10.00
N CYS A 143 -13.11 6.00 -9.56
CA CYS A 143 -12.55 6.16 -8.22
C CYS A 143 -13.34 7.13 -7.32
N VAL A 144 -13.31 6.87 -6.01
CA VAL A 144 -13.72 7.82 -4.98
C VAL A 144 -12.67 7.87 -3.86
N ALA A 145 -12.33 9.06 -3.41
CA ALA A 145 -11.51 9.26 -2.21
C ALA A 145 -12.42 9.46 -1.00
N ILE A 146 -12.29 8.59 0.02
CA ILE A 146 -12.97 8.77 1.29
C ILE A 146 -11.94 9.29 2.29
N GLY A 147 -12.10 10.50 2.81
CA GLY A 147 -11.08 11.08 3.69
C GLY A 147 -11.47 12.44 4.26
N HIS A 148 -10.52 13.09 4.91
CA HIS A 148 -10.68 14.44 5.43
C HIS A 148 -9.81 15.42 4.66
N VAL A 149 -10.36 16.59 4.34
CA VAL A 149 -9.61 17.78 3.94
C VAL A 149 -10.17 19.00 4.67
N GLY A 150 -9.32 19.97 4.95
CA GLY A 150 -9.71 21.20 5.62
C GLY A 150 -10.25 22.27 4.67
N ASN A 151 -10.89 23.29 5.26
CA ASN A 151 -11.50 24.40 4.51
C ASN A 151 -10.47 25.45 4.03
N GLU A 152 -9.18 25.24 4.32
CA GLU A 152 -8.08 26.09 3.88
C GLU A 152 -7.55 25.75 2.47
N ILE A 153 -6.58 26.54 2.01
CA ILE A 153 -6.03 26.50 0.63
C ILE A 153 -5.45 25.14 0.22
N TYR A 154 -5.04 24.30 1.18
CA TYR A 154 -4.47 22.97 0.93
C TYR A 154 -5.57 21.95 0.64
N GLY A 155 -6.63 21.94 1.45
CA GLY A 155 -7.78 21.07 1.21
C GLY A 155 -8.48 21.45 -0.09
N LYS A 156 -8.65 22.75 -0.35
CA LYS A 156 -9.20 23.20 -1.62
C LYS A 156 -8.34 22.79 -2.83
N PHE A 157 -7.01 22.81 -2.68
CA PHE A 157 -6.11 22.30 -3.71
C PHE A 157 -6.29 20.79 -3.96
N LEU A 158 -6.48 19.97 -2.91
CA LEU A 158 -6.75 18.54 -3.08
C LEU A 158 -8.09 18.27 -3.77
N GLU A 159 -9.17 18.98 -3.39
CA GLU A 159 -10.45 18.90 -4.08
C GLU A 159 -10.31 19.21 -5.58
N ASP A 160 -9.64 20.31 -5.92
CA ASP A 160 -9.46 20.75 -7.30
C ASP A 160 -8.66 19.73 -8.12
N VAL A 161 -7.65 19.09 -7.52
CA VAL A 161 -6.86 18.02 -8.17
C VAL A 161 -7.67 16.74 -8.35
N LEU A 162 -8.37 16.27 -7.31
CA LEU A 162 -9.22 15.07 -7.41
C LEU A 162 -10.33 15.28 -8.44
N GLN A 163 -10.98 16.45 -8.45
CA GLN A 163 -11.99 16.80 -9.45
C GLN A 163 -11.42 16.81 -10.88
N ALA A 164 -10.23 17.37 -11.09
CA ALA A 164 -9.57 17.41 -12.40
C ALA A 164 -9.19 16.01 -12.93
N GLU A 165 -8.91 15.05 -12.04
CA GLU A 165 -8.64 13.65 -12.37
C GLU A 165 -9.93 12.79 -12.44
N GLY A 166 -11.12 13.40 -12.29
CA GLY A 166 -12.42 12.72 -12.37
C GLY A 166 -12.77 11.87 -11.13
N ILE A 167 -12.12 12.12 -10.00
CA ILE A 167 -12.27 11.36 -8.76
C ILE A 167 -13.27 12.08 -7.85
N GLY A 168 -14.33 11.39 -7.44
CA GLY A 168 -15.25 11.91 -6.43
C GLY A 168 -14.61 11.92 -5.05
N MET A 169 -15.02 12.84 -4.18
CA MET A 169 -14.62 12.84 -2.76
C MET A 169 -15.82 12.63 -1.84
N VAL A 170 -15.61 11.93 -0.73
CA VAL A 170 -16.56 11.76 0.38
C VAL A 170 -15.85 12.12 1.69
N GLY A 171 -16.43 13.07 2.41
CA GLY A 171 -15.93 13.49 3.73
C GLY A 171 -16.09 12.42 4.79
N MET A 172 -15.10 12.31 5.69
CA MET A 172 -15.15 11.41 6.85
C MET A 172 -16.08 11.89 7.97
N SER A 173 -16.17 13.20 8.20
CA SER A 173 -16.97 13.83 9.27
C SER A 173 -18.29 14.41 8.76
N GLU A 174 -19.32 14.44 9.60
CA GLU A 174 -20.56 15.17 9.33
C GLU A 174 -20.47 16.62 9.88
N GLU A 175 -21.22 17.58 9.32
CA GLU A 175 -21.16 19.00 9.74
C GLU A 175 -21.42 19.20 11.25
N THR A 176 -22.19 18.31 11.87
CA THR A 176 -22.50 18.32 13.31
C THR A 176 -21.30 17.97 14.19
N ASP A 177 -20.30 17.26 13.67
CA ASP A 177 -19.11 16.88 14.43
C ASP A 177 -18.14 18.07 14.64
N VAL A 178 -18.14 19.02 13.70
CA VAL A 178 -17.23 20.18 13.63
C VAL A 178 -17.34 21.09 14.86
N LEU A 179 -18.46 21.03 15.59
CA LEU A 179 -18.72 21.85 16.78
C LEU A 179 -17.96 21.39 18.05
N ASN A 180 -17.36 20.19 18.05
CA ASN A 180 -16.81 19.57 19.28
C ASN A 180 -15.30 19.34 19.30
N ALA A 181 -14.56 19.52 18.19
CA ALA A 181 -13.11 19.32 18.16
C ALA A 181 -12.32 20.65 18.03
N PRO A 182 -11.02 20.68 18.41
CA PRO A 182 -10.18 21.87 18.23
C PRO A 182 -10.07 22.26 16.76
N SER A 183 -10.04 23.56 16.46
CA SER A 183 -10.03 24.06 15.08
C SER A 183 -8.83 23.60 14.23
N SER A 184 -7.71 23.20 14.84
CA SER A 184 -6.55 22.62 14.16
C SER A 184 -6.64 21.10 13.90
N SER A 185 -7.66 20.43 14.42
CA SER A 185 -7.97 19.02 14.10
C SER A 185 -8.63 18.84 12.74
N TYR A 186 -9.02 19.93 12.07
CA TYR A 186 -9.66 19.92 10.75
C TYR A 186 -8.75 20.43 9.61
N GLU A 187 -7.50 20.79 9.88
CA GLU A 187 -6.56 21.19 8.82
C GLU A 187 -6.15 19.98 7.96
N THR A 188 -5.98 20.20 6.66
CA THR A 188 -5.41 19.21 5.74
C THR A 188 -4.01 18.79 6.17
N LEU A 189 -3.72 17.48 6.10
CA LEU A 189 -2.40 16.97 6.44
C LEU A 189 -1.35 17.49 5.44
N LEU A 190 -0.27 18.08 5.94
CA LEU A 190 0.91 18.39 5.15
C LEU A 190 2.00 17.34 5.42
N CYS A 191 2.53 16.77 4.34
CA CYS A 191 3.64 15.83 4.35
C CYS A 191 4.83 16.45 3.63
N TRP A 192 5.97 16.59 4.29
CA TRP A 192 7.18 17.10 3.65
C TRP A 192 7.93 15.94 3.01
N VAL A 193 8.05 15.99 1.69
CA VAL A 193 8.77 15.00 0.88
C VAL A 193 10.15 15.58 0.59
N LEU A 194 11.13 15.14 1.38
CA LEU A 194 12.48 15.69 1.38
C LEU A 194 13.40 14.84 0.52
N VAL A 195 13.97 15.43 -0.53
CA VAL A 195 14.84 14.77 -1.52
C VAL A 195 16.29 15.17 -1.28
N ASP A 196 17.19 14.20 -1.07
CA ASP A 196 18.62 14.48 -0.91
C ASP A 196 19.40 14.45 -2.25
N PRO A 197 20.67 14.90 -2.29
CA PRO A 197 21.47 14.88 -3.52
C PRO A 197 21.79 13.49 -4.08
N LEU A 198 21.43 12.42 -3.35
CA LEU A 198 21.52 11.01 -3.79
C LEU A 198 20.15 10.45 -4.22
N GLN A 199 19.13 11.32 -4.35
CA GLN A 199 17.74 10.99 -4.68
C GLN A 199 17.10 10.02 -3.67
N LYS A 200 17.49 10.12 -2.40
CA LYS A 200 16.80 9.45 -1.30
C LYS A 200 15.72 10.36 -0.75
N HIS A 201 14.64 9.72 -0.32
CA HIS A 201 13.46 10.38 0.22
C HIS A 201 13.38 10.25 1.74
N GLY A 202 13.04 11.35 2.40
CA GLY A 202 12.60 11.39 3.78
C GLY A 202 11.20 12.00 3.83
N PHE A 203 10.25 11.30 4.42
CA PHE A 203 8.88 11.75 4.60
C PHE A 203 8.71 12.22 6.05
N CYS A 204 8.07 13.37 6.26
CA CYS A 204 7.69 13.78 7.61
C CYS A 204 6.47 14.71 7.62
N SER A 205 5.48 14.40 8.44
CA SER A 205 4.22 15.13 8.59
C SER A 205 3.99 15.54 10.05
N ARG A 206 2.91 16.29 10.30
CA ARG A 206 2.45 16.58 11.68
C ARG A 206 2.04 15.31 12.44
N ALA A 207 1.65 14.24 11.75
CA ALA A 207 1.26 12.98 12.38
C ALA A 207 2.44 12.28 13.08
N ASP A 208 3.67 12.38 12.54
CA ASP A 208 4.88 11.78 13.14
C ASP A 208 5.22 12.30 14.55
N PHE A 209 4.66 13.44 14.94
CA PHE A 209 4.86 14.06 16.25
C PHE A 209 3.62 13.95 17.15
N SER A 210 2.55 13.33 16.66
CA SER A 210 1.30 13.11 17.38
C SER A 210 1.28 11.71 18.02
N LYS A 211 0.70 11.59 19.21
CA LYS A 211 0.53 10.28 19.89
C LYS A 211 -0.83 9.63 19.64
N GLU A 212 -1.82 10.46 19.32
CA GLU A 212 -3.19 10.06 19.03
C GLU A 212 -3.44 10.25 17.53
N PRO A 213 -4.28 9.40 16.89
CA PRO A 213 -4.71 9.60 15.51
C PRO A 213 -5.39 10.95 15.30
N ALA A 214 -5.25 11.54 14.11
CA ALA A 214 -5.76 12.88 13.79
C ALA A 214 -7.26 13.06 14.08
N PHE A 215 -8.05 11.99 13.87
CA PHE A 215 -9.50 11.95 14.07
C PHE A 215 -9.89 10.91 15.14
N SER A 216 -9.10 10.79 16.20
CA SER A 216 -9.31 9.85 17.32
C SER A 216 -10.69 9.94 17.99
N TRP A 217 -11.40 11.07 17.85
CA TRP A 217 -12.76 11.30 18.33
C TRP A 217 -13.84 10.62 17.46
N MET A 218 -13.53 10.23 16.21
CA MET A 218 -14.46 9.53 15.34
C MET A 218 -14.61 8.06 15.76
N ASN A 219 -15.85 7.64 16.01
CA ASN A 219 -16.15 6.29 16.51
C ASN A 219 -17.07 5.47 15.58
N THR A 220 -17.71 6.09 14.59
CA THR A 220 -18.68 5.43 13.70
C THR A 220 -18.58 5.97 12.27
N LEU A 221 -18.61 5.09 11.26
CA LEU A 221 -18.71 5.53 9.87
C LEU A 221 -20.04 6.26 9.61
N SER A 222 -19.95 7.43 8.98
CA SER A 222 -21.11 8.19 8.49
C SER A 222 -21.90 7.37 7.46
N GLU A 223 -23.18 7.72 7.28
CA GLU A 223 -24.00 7.04 6.27
C GLU A 223 -23.53 7.32 4.84
N GLU A 224 -22.77 8.39 4.60
CA GLU A 224 -22.16 8.64 3.29
C GLU A 224 -20.94 7.76 3.03
N VAL A 225 -20.03 7.65 3.99
CA VAL A 225 -18.88 6.73 3.93
C VAL A 225 -19.37 5.29 3.72
N LYS A 226 -20.39 4.85 4.46
CA LYS A 226 -21.04 3.55 4.27
C LYS A 226 -21.60 3.37 2.86
N ARG A 227 -22.28 4.39 2.30
CA ARG A 227 -22.78 4.34 0.91
C ARG A 227 -21.63 4.23 -0.11
N ALA A 228 -20.53 4.95 0.09
CA ALA A 228 -19.36 4.91 -0.79
C ALA A 228 -18.70 3.51 -0.79
N ILE A 229 -18.39 2.98 0.40
CA ILE A 229 -17.85 1.61 0.57
C ILE A 229 -18.77 0.58 -0.08
N LYS A 230 -20.09 0.67 0.15
CA LYS A 230 -21.09 -0.27 -0.39
C LYS A 230 -21.23 -0.21 -1.91
N ARG A 231 -21.00 0.95 -2.54
CA ARG A 231 -21.01 1.12 -4.01
C ARG A 231 -19.70 0.71 -4.68
N SER A 232 -18.63 0.53 -3.92
CA SER A 232 -17.30 0.22 -4.44
C SER A 232 -17.05 -1.28 -4.60
N ARG A 233 -16.23 -1.67 -5.59
CA ARG A 233 -15.79 -3.07 -5.78
C ARG A 233 -14.61 -3.38 -4.87
N ILE A 234 -13.70 -2.43 -4.71
CA ILE A 234 -12.55 -2.44 -3.79
C ILE A 234 -12.65 -1.28 -2.81
N LEU A 235 -12.31 -1.52 -1.54
CA LEU A 235 -11.83 -0.48 -0.62
C LEU A 235 -10.32 -0.70 -0.44
N PHE A 236 -9.53 0.32 -0.73
CA PHE A 236 -8.10 0.36 -0.49
C PHE A 236 -7.81 1.11 0.80
N CYS A 237 -7.08 0.43 1.68
CA CYS A 237 -6.62 0.91 2.97
C CYS A 237 -5.10 0.79 3.04
N ASN A 238 -4.43 1.66 3.80
CA ASN A 238 -2.98 1.58 3.98
C ASN A 238 -2.54 1.72 5.45
N GLY A 239 -1.26 1.49 5.73
CA GLY A 239 -0.75 1.52 7.11
C GLY A 239 -0.82 2.89 7.80
N TYR A 240 -0.91 3.98 7.04
CA TYR A 240 -1.10 5.35 7.55
C TYR A 240 -2.55 5.66 7.91
N ASP A 241 -3.52 4.80 7.59
CA ASP A 241 -4.90 4.90 8.09
C ASP A 241 -4.92 4.95 9.64
N PHE A 242 -3.95 4.30 10.30
CA PHE A 242 -3.73 4.30 11.76
C PHE A 242 -3.25 5.64 12.33
N ASP A 243 -2.72 6.53 11.49
CA ASP A 243 -2.26 7.86 11.91
C ASP A 243 -3.40 8.89 11.87
N GLU A 244 -4.51 8.53 11.21
CA GLU A 244 -5.72 9.35 11.10
C GLU A 244 -6.90 8.79 11.90
N LEU A 245 -7.11 7.47 11.86
CA LEU A 245 -8.30 6.80 12.39
C LEU A 245 -7.98 5.98 13.64
N SER A 246 -8.92 5.92 14.58
CA SER A 246 -8.82 5.04 15.75
C SER A 246 -8.82 3.56 15.33
N SER A 247 -8.13 2.70 16.09
CA SER A 247 -8.13 1.25 15.85
C SER A 247 -9.54 0.64 15.86
N HIS A 248 -10.48 1.26 16.60
CA HIS A 248 -11.89 0.88 16.59
C HIS A 248 -12.59 1.23 15.27
N MET A 249 -12.41 2.46 14.78
CA MET A 249 -12.94 2.89 13.47
C MET A 249 -12.40 2.01 12.34
N ILE A 250 -11.11 1.71 12.37
CA ILE A 250 -10.44 0.82 11.40
C ILE A 250 -11.11 -0.56 11.35
N ILE A 251 -11.30 -1.21 12.51
CA ILE A 251 -11.97 -2.50 12.59
C ILE A 251 -13.40 -2.39 12.05
N SER A 252 -14.16 -1.37 12.48
CA SER A 252 -15.53 -1.14 12.00
C SER A 252 -15.61 -0.96 10.48
N ALA A 253 -14.66 -0.24 9.88
CA ALA A 253 -14.59 -0.04 8.44
C ALA A 253 -14.32 -1.34 7.69
N VAL A 254 -13.38 -2.16 8.16
CA VAL A 254 -13.06 -3.46 7.57
C VAL A 254 -14.26 -4.42 7.69
N GLU A 255 -14.86 -4.53 8.87
CA GLU A 255 -16.02 -5.40 9.12
C GLU A 255 -17.22 -5.02 8.25
N TYR A 256 -17.54 -3.73 8.16
CA TYR A 256 -18.62 -3.23 7.29
C TYR A 256 -18.33 -3.47 5.80
N THR A 257 -17.09 -3.23 5.35
CA THR A 257 -16.67 -3.48 3.96
C THR A 257 -16.86 -4.95 3.58
N VAL A 258 -16.51 -5.84 4.51
CA VAL A 258 -16.70 -7.29 4.41
C VAL A 258 -18.18 -7.66 4.38
N GLU A 259 -19.01 -7.07 5.24
CA GLU A 259 -20.47 -7.30 5.29
C GLU A 259 -21.15 -6.95 3.97
N VAL A 260 -20.81 -5.81 3.36
CA VAL A 260 -21.42 -5.33 2.10
C VAL A 260 -20.79 -5.91 0.83
N GLY A 261 -19.95 -6.94 0.97
CA GLY A 261 -19.35 -7.67 -0.14
C GLY A 261 -18.40 -6.83 -1.01
N THR A 262 -17.79 -5.79 -0.44
CA THR A 262 -16.68 -5.06 -1.06
C THR A 262 -15.38 -5.80 -0.76
N SER A 263 -14.43 -5.83 -1.70
CA SER A 263 -13.12 -6.47 -1.45
C SER A 263 -12.20 -5.52 -0.70
N VAL A 264 -11.52 -6.01 0.33
CA VAL A 264 -10.55 -5.22 1.11
C VAL A 264 -9.16 -5.41 0.52
N PHE A 265 -8.53 -4.32 0.09
CA PHE A 265 -7.13 -4.27 -0.30
C PHE A 265 -6.36 -3.52 0.79
N PHE A 266 -5.26 -4.11 1.27
CA PHE A 266 -4.45 -3.49 2.33
C PHE A 266 -2.97 -3.48 1.98
N ASP A 267 -2.38 -2.29 2.00
CA ASP A 267 -0.94 -2.06 1.92
C ASP A 267 -0.43 -1.54 3.28
N PRO A 268 0.08 -2.40 4.18
CA PRO A 268 0.54 -1.97 5.51
C PRO A 268 1.71 -0.98 5.46
N GLY A 269 2.41 -0.88 4.33
CA GLY A 269 3.55 0.01 4.13
C GLY A 269 4.61 -0.06 5.24
N PRO A 270 5.41 1.01 5.41
CA PRO A 270 6.38 1.11 6.48
C PRO A 270 5.75 1.09 7.89
N ARG A 271 4.50 1.58 8.02
CA ARG A 271 3.79 1.64 9.31
C ARG A 271 3.49 0.25 9.88
N GLY A 272 3.26 -0.76 9.04
CA GLY A 272 3.05 -2.14 9.47
C GLY A 272 4.11 -2.66 10.44
N LYS A 273 5.40 -2.32 10.20
CA LYS A 273 6.50 -2.70 11.10
C LYS A 273 6.40 -2.04 12.47
N SER A 274 6.08 -0.74 12.52
CA SER A 274 5.92 -0.01 13.79
C SER A 274 4.66 -0.46 14.55
N LEU A 275 3.59 -0.81 13.85
CA LEU A 275 2.33 -1.29 14.43
C LEU A 275 2.49 -2.64 15.16
N LEU A 276 3.41 -3.52 14.74
CA LEU A 276 3.78 -4.73 15.50
C LEU A 276 4.29 -4.42 16.92
N SER A 277 4.88 -3.25 17.12
CA SER A 277 5.39 -2.74 18.40
C SER A 277 4.53 -1.62 18.99
N GLY A 278 3.35 -1.37 18.41
CA GLY A 278 2.40 -0.35 18.87
C GLY A 278 1.65 -0.77 20.12
N THR A 279 0.59 -0.02 20.43
CA THR A 279 -0.40 -0.39 21.44
C THR A 279 -1.03 -1.75 21.16
N VAL A 280 -1.65 -2.34 22.18
CA VAL A 280 -2.37 -3.62 22.04
C VAL A 280 -3.54 -3.48 21.06
N GLU A 281 -4.11 -2.29 20.97
CA GLU A 281 -5.25 -1.93 20.12
C GLU A 281 -4.82 -1.79 18.65
N GLU A 282 -3.69 -1.12 18.38
CA GLU A 282 -3.05 -1.09 17.06
C GLU A 282 -2.67 -2.50 16.58
N GLN A 283 -2.05 -3.32 17.43
CA GLN A 283 -1.67 -4.70 17.09
C GLN A 283 -2.89 -5.56 16.73
N LYS A 284 -3.99 -5.46 17.50
CA LYS A 284 -5.26 -6.15 17.20
C LYS A 284 -5.87 -5.69 15.87
N ALA A 285 -5.89 -4.39 15.60
CA ALA A 285 -6.43 -3.84 14.36
C ALA A 285 -5.56 -4.21 13.14
N LEU A 286 -4.23 -4.22 13.28
CA LEU A 286 -3.33 -4.74 12.24
C LEU A 286 -3.59 -6.23 11.97
N GLU A 287 -3.68 -7.07 13.02
CA GLU A 287 -4.02 -8.50 12.83
C GLU A 287 -5.37 -8.66 12.13
N HIS A 288 -6.38 -7.87 12.52
CA HIS A 288 -7.70 -7.89 11.90
C HIS A 288 -7.62 -7.52 10.41
N PHE A 289 -6.93 -6.43 10.04
CA PHE A 289 -6.68 -6.06 8.64
C PHE A 289 -6.02 -7.20 7.85
N LEU A 290 -4.91 -7.75 8.37
CA LEU A 290 -4.16 -8.83 7.72
C LEU A 290 -5.02 -10.08 7.50
N ARG A 291 -5.92 -10.39 8.43
CA ARG A 291 -6.81 -11.56 8.35
C ARG A 291 -8.03 -11.34 7.44
N MET A 292 -8.51 -10.10 7.34
CA MET A 292 -9.76 -9.76 6.65
C MET A 292 -9.56 -9.12 5.26
N SER A 293 -8.33 -8.86 4.85
CA SER A 293 -7.99 -8.40 3.50
C SER A 293 -8.14 -9.52 2.46
N ASP A 294 -8.78 -9.21 1.33
CA ASP A 294 -8.84 -10.07 0.14
C ASP A 294 -7.49 -10.07 -0.61
N VAL A 295 -6.82 -8.91 -0.64
CA VAL A 295 -5.51 -8.72 -1.26
C VAL A 295 -4.58 -7.97 -0.30
N LEU A 296 -3.41 -8.55 -0.03
CA LEU A 296 -2.33 -7.91 0.71
C LEU A 296 -1.24 -7.47 -0.26
N LEU A 297 -0.75 -6.24 -0.14
CA LEU A 297 0.27 -5.66 -1.01
C LEU A 297 1.43 -5.18 -0.14
N LEU A 298 2.63 -5.74 -0.32
CA LEU A 298 3.80 -5.41 0.51
C LEU A 298 5.05 -5.31 -0.35
N THR A 299 6.10 -4.66 0.13
CA THR A 299 7.47 -4.88 -0.35
C THR A 299 8.09 -6.12 0.30
N SER A 300 9.22 -6.61 -0.22
CA SER A 300 9.99 -7.69 0.42
C SER A 300 10.30 -7.39 1.88
N ASP A 301 10.73 -6.16 2.16
CA ASP A 301 11.26 -5.74 3.46
C ASP A 301 10.12 -5.56 4.48
N GLU A 302 8.92 -5.20 4.02
CA GLU A 302 7.69 -5.15 4.81
C GLU A 302 7.15 -6.57 5.09
N ALA A 303 7.16 -7.45 4.09
CA ALA A 303 6.78 -8.85 4.26
C ALA A 303 7.72 -9.59 5.24
N GLU A 304 9.04 -9.39 5.13
CA GLU A 304 10.02 -9.86 6.11
C GLU A 304 9.71 -9.27 7.49
N SER A 305 9.49 -7.95 7.58
CA SER A 305 9.21 -7.30 8.86
C SER A 305 7.95 -7.82 9.58
N LEU A 306 6.91 -8.20 8.84
CA LEU A 306 5.67 -8.77 9.41
C LEU A 306 5.72 -10.28 9.72
N THR A 307 6.71 -11.01 9.21
CA THR A 307 6.75 -12.49 9.31
C THR A 307 8.01 -13.03 9.98
N GLY A 308 9.11 -12.27 9.97
CA GLY A 308 10.45 -12.75 10.30
C GLY A 308 11.10 -13.63 9.22
N LEU A 309 10.49 -13.74 8.02
CA LEU A 309 10.94 -14.60 6.94
C LEU A 309 11.59 -13.77 5.82
N VAL A 310 12.88 -14.02 5.57
CA VAL A 310 13.67 -13.30 4.56
C VAL A 310 13.32 -13.73 3.13
N ASP A 311 12.88 -14.98 2.94
CA ASP A 311 12.36 -15.44 1.65
C ASP A 311 10.97 -14.80 1.41
N PRO A 312 10.80 -13.99 0.34
CA PRO A 312 9.55 -13.28 0.07
C PRO A 312 8.39 -14.21 -0.32
N ILE A 313 8.67 -15.41 -0.87
CA ILE A 313 7.66 -16.43 -1.16
C ILE A 313 7.17 -17.04 0.16
N LEU A 314 8.08 -17.43 1.06
CA LEU A 314 7.70 -17.97 2.37
C LEU A 314 6.95 -16.92 3.22
N ALA A 315 7.41 -15.67 3.23
CA ALA A 315 6.71 -14.57 3.90
C ALA A 315 5.28 -14.39 3.36
N ALA A 316 5.11 -14.37 2.05
CA ALA A 316 3.80 -14.23 1.42
C ALA A 316 2.89 -15.46 1.62
N GLN A 317 3.44 -16.68 1.62
CA GLN A 317 2.71 -17.90 1.96
C GLN A 317 2.22 -17.89 3.41
N GLU A 318 3.04 -17.43 4.36
CA GLU A 318 2.66 -17.31 5.78
C GLU A 318 1.56 -16.25 5.99
N LEU A 319 1.65 -15.10 5.31
CA LEU A 319 0.58 -14.09 5.30
C LEU A 319 -0.73 -14.66 4.71
N LEU A 320 -0.66 -15.36 3.58
CA LEU A 320 -1.80 -16.02 2.95
C LEU A 320 -2.43 -17.09 3.88
N ARG A 321 -1.62 -17.80 4.65
CA ARG A 321 -2.05 -18.83 5.62
C ARG A 321 -2.73 -18.23 6.86
N LYS A 322 -2.28 -17.05 7.32
CA LYS A 322 -2.94 -16.29 8.40
C LYS A 322 -4.26 -15.66 7.94
N GLY A 323 -4.36 -15.30 6.66
CA GLY A 323 -5.55 -14.72 6.03
C GLY A 323 -6.79 -15.62 6.11
N ASN A 324 -7.87 -15.14 6.75
CA ASN A 324 -9.16 -15.84 6.75
C ASN A 324 -9.79 -15.84 5.35
N ARG A 325 -9.64 -14.71 4.63
CA ARG A 325 -10.28 -14.44 3.32
C ARG A 325 -9.30 -13.96 2.24
N THR A 326 -8.01 -13.90 2.56
CA THR A 326 -6.96 -13.50 1.62
C THR A 326 -6.88 -14.46 0.44
N LYS A 327 -6.91 -13.87 -0.76
CA LYS A 327 -6.85 -14.56 -2.05
C LYS A 327 -5.47 -14.40 -2.67
N TRP A 328 -4.97 -13.16 -2.67
CA TRP A 328 -3.67 -12.79 -3.24
C TRP A 328 -2.79 -12.14 -2.18
N VAL A 329 -1.52 -12.52 -2.12
CA VAL A 329 -0.48 -11.75 -1.44
C VAL A 329 0.55 -11.35 -2.49
N VAL A 330 0.72 -10.04 -2.70
CA VAL A 330 1.59 -9.47 -3.73
C VAL A 330 2.82 -8.86 -3.05
N VAL A 331 4.01 -9.28 -3.47
CA VAL A 331 5.28 -8.75 -2.95
C VAL A 331 6.04 -8.01 -4.05
N LYS A 332 6.21 -6.71 -3.81
CA LYS A 332 6.97 -5.74 -4.62
C LYS A 332 8.46 -5.86 -4.27
N MET A 333 9.33 -6.03 -5.27
CA MET A 333 10.79 -6.19 -5.07
C MET A 333 11.60 -5.16 -5.86
N GLY A 334 10.99 -4.00 -6.13
CA GLY A 334 11.59 -2.89 -6.88
C GLY A 334 12.15 -3.33 -8.24
N PRO A 335 13.44 -3.13 -8.54
CA PRO A 335 14.03 -3.48 -9.84
C PRO A 335 14.05 -4.98 -10.13
N LYS A 336 13.78 -5.85 -9.15
CA LYS A 336 13.64 -7.30 -9.36
C LYS A 336 12.25 -7.70 -9.86
N GLY A 337 11.26 -6.79 -9.81
CA GLY A 337 9.88 -7.06 -10.19
C GLY A 337 9.01 -7.43 -9.00
N SER A 338 8.16 -8.45 -9.18
CA SER A 338 7.13 -8.80 -8.20
C SER A 338 6.75 -10.28 -8.24
N ILE A 339 6.19 -10.76 -7.12
CA ILE A 339 5.54 -12.07 -7.00
C ILE A 339 4.10 -11.90 -6.49
N LEU A 340 3.24 -12.85 -6.83
CA LEU A 340 1.86 -12.97 -6.36
C LEU A 340 1.61 -14.41 -5.95
N ILE A 341 1.30 -14.62 -4.67
CA ILE A 341 1.01 -15.93 -4.09
C ILE A 341 -0.51 -16.09 -3.96
N THR A 342 -0.99 -17.27 -4.37
CA THR A 342 -2.38 -17.72 -4.22
C THR A 342 -2.41 -19.12 -3.62
N LYS A 343 -3.60 -19.60 -3.21
CA LYS A 343 -3.78 -21.00 -2.78
C LYS A 343 -3.48 -22.02 -3.90
N SER A 344 -3.54 -21.59 -5.16
CA SER A 344 -3.25 -22.41 -6.35
C SER A 344 -1.78 -22.43 -6.76
N GLY A 345 -0.98 -21.44 -6.35
CA GLY A 345 0.44 -21.38 -6.70
C GLY A 345 1.01 -19.96 -6.78
N ILE A 346 2.20 -19.89 -7.38
CA ILE A 346 3.12 -18.74 -7.41
C ILE A 346 3.07 -18.13 -8.81
N THR A 347 2.95 -16.81 -8.89
CA THR A 347 3.15 -16.07 -10.15
C THR A 347 4.26 -15.04 -9.98
N CYS A 348 5.19 -14.95 -10.93
CA CYS A 348 6.33 -14.05 -10.89
C CYS A 348 6.41 -13.21 -12.17
N ALA A 349 6.82 -11.95 -12.03
CA ALA A 349 7.16 -11.08 -13.16
C ALA A 349 8.37 -10.20 -12.85
N SER A 350 9.36 -10.18 -13.74
CA SER A 350 10.49 -9.24 -13.70
C SER A 350 10.03 -7.79 -13.94
N ALA A 351 10.74 -6.82 -13.36
CA ALA A 351 10.47 -5.40 -13.59
C ALA A 351 10.82 -4.98 -15.03
N PHE A 352 10.34 -3.82 -15.45
CA PHE A 352 10.82 -3.16 -16.67
C PHE A 352 12.10 -2.39 -16.38
N LYS A 353 13.06 -2.45 -17.30
CA LYS A 353 14.34 -1.76 -17.23
C LYS A 353 14.19 -0.36 -17.82
N VAL A 354 14.04 0.61 -16.92
CA VAL A 354 13.81 2.02 -17.25
C VAL A 354 14.92 2.92 -16.69
N LYS A 355 15.04 4.13 -17.22
CA LYS A 355 15.81 5.18 -16.55
C LYS A 355 14.97 5.73 -15.40
N ILE A 356 15.36 5.39 -14.17
CA ILE A 356 14.73 5.92 -12.95
C ILE A 356 15.10 7.41 -12.82
N MET A 357 14.09 8.23 -12.54
CA MET A 357 14.18 9.64 -12.20
C MET A 357 13.79 9.83 -10.73
N ASP A 358 12.65 9.26 -10.32
CA ASP A 358 12.14 9.22 -8.95
C ASP A 358 11.51 7.84 -8.65
N THR A 359 11.23 7.52 -7.39
CA THR A 359 10.53 6.32 -6.93
C THR A 359 9.27 6.60 -6.11
N VAL A 360 8.98 7.86 -5.74
CA VAL A 360 7.74 8.22 -5.04
C VAL A 360 6.52 7.85 -5.92
N GLY A 361 5.42 7.40 -5.31
CA GLY A 361 4.20 7.00 -6.03
C GLY A 361 4.29 5.70 -6.85
N CYS A 362 5.47 5.09 -7.00
CA CYS A 362 5.63 3.86 -7.78
C CYS A 362 4.92 2.65 -7.15
N GLY A 363 4.89 2.58 -5.82
CA GLY A 363 4.14 1.57 -5.07
C GLY A 363 2.63 1.73 -5.28
N ASP A 364 2.11 2.94 -5.08
CA ASP A 364 0.69 3.27 -5.23
C ASP A 364 0.20 3.00 -6.66
N SER A 365 1.01 3.39 -7.65
CA SER A 365 0.70 3.16 -9.07
C SER A 365 0.75 1.68 -9.45
N PHE A 366 1.65 0.89 -8.83
CA PHE A 366 1.62 -0.57 -8.94
C PHE A 366 0.32 -1.15 -8.33
N VAL A 367 -0.13 -0.67 -7.16
CA VAL A 367 -1.38 -1.13 -6.53
C VAL A 367 -2.60 -0.85 -7.43
N ALA A 368 -2.64 0.31 -8.10
CA ALA A 368 -3.70 0.66 -9.05
C ALA A 368 -3.86 -0.37 -10.18
N ALA A 369 -2.74 -0.86 -10.71
CA ALA A 369 -2.71 -1.90 -11.72
C ALA A 369 -3.12 -3.29 -11.20
N ILE A 370 -2.80 -3.63 -9.94
CA ILE A 370 -3.32 -4.85 -9.29
C ILE A 370 -4.84 -4.75 -9.11
N ALA A 371 -5.36 -3.59 -8.69
CA ALA A 371 -6.80 -3.34 -8.58
C ALA A 371 -7.50 -3.51 -9.94
N TYR A 372 -6.95 -2.92 -11.02
CA TYR A 372 -7.42 -3.12 -12.39
C TYR A 372 -7.45 -4.60 -12.78
N GLY A 373 -6.34 -5.32 -12.57
CA GLY A 373 -6.23 -6.73 -12.92
C GLY A 373 -7.23 -7.63 -12.16
N PHE A 374 -7.46 -7.34 -10.87
CA PHE A 374 -8.46 -8.01 -10.04
C PHE A 374 -9.89 -7.74 -10.53
N ILE A 375 -10.23 -6.47 -10.78
CA ILE A 375 -11.55 -6.01 -11.22
C ILE A 375 -11.93 -6.59 -12.59
N HIS A 376 -10.98 -6.69 -13.51
CA HIS A 376 -11.21 -7.19 -14.87
C HIS A 376 -10.90 -8.69 -15.04
N ASN A 377 -10.60 -9.42 -13.96
CA ASN A 377 -10.21 -10.84 -13.97
C ASN A 377 -9.07 -11.15 -14.97
N ILE A 378 -8.07 -10.27 -15.02
CA ILE A 378 -6.90 -10.40 -15.90
C ILE A 378 -5.99 -11.53 -15.35
N PRO A 379 -5.43 -12.41 -16.21
CA PRO A 379 -4.53 -13.48 -15.76
C PRO A 379 -3.39 -12.95 -14.89
N LEU A 380 -3.06 -13.66 -13.80
CA LEU A 380 -2.17 -13.17 -12.73
C LEU A 380 -0.81 -12.66 -13.25
N VAL A 381 -0.21 -13.34 -14.23
CA VAL A 381 1.08 -12.95 -14.83
C VAL A 381 0.96 -11.69 -15.70
N THR A 382 -0.17 -11.53 -16.39
CA THR A 382 -0.51 -10.32 -17.15
C THR A 382 -0.76 -9.15 -16.20
N THR A 383 -1.43 -9.39 -15.07
CA THR A 383 -1.66 -8.41 -13.99
C THR A 383 -0.35 -7.95 -13.35
N LEU A 384 0.56 -8.86 -13.00
CA LEU A 384 1.88 -8.48 -12.46
C LEU A 384 2.76 -7.76 -13.48
N ALA A 385 2.76 -8.20 -14.74
CA ALA A 385 3.50 -7.53 -15.80
C ALA A 385 2.98 -6.10 -16.02
N PHE A 386 1.67 -5.90 -16.02
CA PHE A 386 1.05 -4.58 -16.08
C PHE A 386 1.42 -3.72 -14.87
N ALA A 387 1.34 -4.26 -13.65
CA ALA A 387 1.69 -3.52 -12.44
C ALA A 387 3.18 -3.13 -12.40
N ASN A 388 4.08 -4.02 -12.81
CA ASN A 388 5.49 -3.70 -13.00
C ASN A 388 5.69 -2.59 -14.05
N ALA A 389 4.91 -2.58 -15.15
CA ALA A 389 4.97 -1.53 -16.17
C ALA A 389 4.46 -0.18 -15.63
N VAL A 390 3.34 -0.15 -14.90
CA VAL A 390 2.77 1.07 -14.33
C VAL A 390 3.69 1.69 -13.27
N GLY A 391 4.26 0.86 -12.39
CA GLY A 391 5.28 1.30 -11.43
C GLY A 391 6.55 1.81 -12.11
N ALA A 392 7.06 1.12 -13.13
CA ALA A 392 8.26 1.54 -13.86
C ALA A 392 8.04 2.82 -14.71
N ALA A 393 6.87 2.97 -15.34
CA ALA A 393 6.50 4.19 -16.06
C ALA A 393 6.39 5.40 -15.10
N THR A 394 5.91 5.17 -13.87
CA THR A 394 5.88 6.21 -12.82
C THR A 394 7.29 6.58 -12.40
N ALA A 395 8.20 5.60 -12.28
CA ALA A 395 9.60 5.85 -11.94
C ALA A 395 10.39 6.65 -13.00
N MET A 396 9.85 6.82 -14.21
CA MET A 396 10.42 7.68 -15.25
C MET A 396 10.03 9.16 -15.09
N GLY A 397 9.02 9.46 -14.26
CA GLY A 397 8.61 10.80 -13.85
C GLY A 397 9.35 11.31 -12.61
N CYS A 398 8.95 12.49 -12.13
CA CYS A 398 9.47 13.09 -10.89
C CYS A 398 8.29 13.47 -9.99
N GLY A 399 8.32 13.06 -8.73
CA GLY A 399 7.21 13.16 -7.79
C GLY A 399 6.07 12.17 -8.04
N ALA A 400 5.06 12.24 -7.18
CA ALA A 400 3.80 11.51 -7.30
C ALA A 400 2.63 12.49 -7.53
N GLY A 401 1.44 12.20 -6.99
CA GLY A 401 0.24 12.99 -7.25
C GLY A 401 -0.07 13.08 -8.74
N ARG A 402 -0.07 14.31 -9.27
CA ARG A 402 -0.32 14.56 -10.70
C ARG A 402 0.79 14.04 -11.62
N ASN A 403 1.93 13.60 -11.08
CA ASN A 403 3.08 13.12 -11.84
C ASN A 403 3.14 11.60 -12.03
N VAL A 404 2.21 10.83 -11.44
CA VAL A 404 2.11 9.37 -11.66
C VAL A 404 1.82 9.04 -13.13
N ALA A 405 2.21 7.86 -13.60
CA ALA A 405 2.13 7.53 -15.03
C ALA A 405 0.71 7.62 -15.61
N THR A 406 0.61 8.26 -16.79
CA THR A 406 -0.59 8.17 -17.64
C THR A 406 -0.64 6.82 -18.35
N LEU A 407 -1.85 6.32 -18.66
CA LEU A 407 -2.01 5.07 -19.42
C LEU A 407 -1.28 5.10 -20.78
N LYS A 408 -1.11 6.27 -21.40
CA LYS A 408 -0.31 6.43 -22.62
C LYS A 408 1.15 6.01 -22.40
N GLN A 409 1.81 6.56 -21.37
CA GLN A 409 3.21 6.23 -21.04
C GLN A 409 3.38 4.74 -20.70
N VAL A 410 2.38 4.15 -20.04
CA VAL A 410 2.37 2.71 -19.73
C VAL A 410 2.27 1.86 -21.00
N VAL A 411 1.37 2.23 -21.93
CA VAL A 411 1.23 1.56 -23.22
C VAL A 411 2.51 1.67 -24.04
N GLU A 412 3.12 2.86 -24.13
CA GLU A 412 4.40 3.08 -24.82
C GLU A 412 5.52 2.19 -24.25
N LEU A 413 5.65 2.10 -22.92
CA LEU A 413 6.62 1.22 -22.25
C LEU A 413 6.36 -0.27 -22.52
N MET A 414 5.09 -0.69 -22.63
CA MET A 414 4.72 -2.08 -22.94
C MET A 414 4.85 -2.43 -24.44
N GLU A 415 4.85 -1.45 -25.34
CA GLU A 415 5.06 -1.65 -26.79
C GLU A 415 6.54 -1.82 -27.17
N THR A 416 7.46 -1.17 -26.43
CA THR A 416 8.92 -1.38 -26.59
C THR A 416 9.57 -1.95 -25.32
N PRO A 417 9.23 -3.18 -24.90
CA PRO A 417 9.61 -3.67 -23.59
C PRO A 417 11.07 -4.14 -23.50
N ASP A 418 11.80 -3.67 -22.49
CA ASP A 418 13.00 -4.34 -21.96
C ASP A 418 12.77 -4.70 -20.49
N LEU A 419 12.77 -6.00 -20.15
CA LEU A 419 12.69 -6.44 -18.75
C LEU A 419 14.07 -6.48 -18.08
N ASN A 420 14.12 -6.16 -16.80
CA ASN A 420 15.27 -6.41 -15.94
C ASN A 420 15.23 -7.87 -15.43
N GLU A 421 15.44 -8.83 -16.35
CA GLU A 421 15.55 -10.25 -16.01
C GLU A 421 16.91 -10.56 -15.37
N ASP A 422 16.89 -11.00 -14.12
CA ASP A 422 18.02 -11.60 -13.42
C ASP A 422 17.72 -13.10 -13.24
N ASP A 423 18.09 -13.89 -14.25
CA ASP A 423 17.88 -15.35 -14.24
C ASP A 423 18.56 -16.01 -13.04
N LYS A 424 19.68 -15.46 -12.55
CA LYS A 424 20.36 -16.01 -11.39
C LYS A 424 19.51 -15.82 -10.14
N PHE A 425 19.05 -14.59 -9.88
CA PHE A 425 18.16 -14.29 -8.75
C PHE A 425 16.90 -15.17 -8.78
N TRP A 426 16.24 -15.30 -9.93
CA TRP A 426 15.02 -16.09 -10.03
C TRP A 426 15.26 -17.60 -9.89
N ASN A 427 16.35 -18.14 -10.45
CA ASN A 427 16.72 -19.55 -10.28
C ASN A 427 17.25 -19.89 -8.87
N GLU A 428 17.72 -18.89 -8.11
CA GLU A 428 18.05 -19.05 -6.70
C GLU A 428 16.77 -19.00 -5.85
N LEU A 429 15.94 -17.97 -6.03
CA LEU A 429 14.68 -17.80 -5.28
C LEU A 429 13.70 -18.95 -5.50
N LEU A 430 13.51 -19.43 -6.73
CA LEU A 430 12.48 -20.45 -7.03
C LEU A 430 12.93 -21.89 -6.75
N ARG A 431 14.23 -22.13 -6.51
CA ARG A 431 14.82 -23.49 -6.43
C ARG A 431 14.11 -24.39 -5.44
N GLU A 432 13.79 -23.85 -4.27
CA GLU A 432 13.20 -24.61 -3.15
C GLU A 432 11.67 -24.72 -3.25
N HIS A 433 11.04 -24.01 -4.19
CA HIS A 433 9.57 -23.92 -4.33
C HIS A 433 9.00 -24.69 -5.54
N LEU A 434 9.84 -25.05 -6.52
CA LEU A 434 9.42 -25.82 -7.71
C LEU A 434 8.80 -27.19 -7.36
N ASP A 435 9.23 -27.80 -6.25
CA ASP A 435 8.74 -29.09 -5.76
C ASP A 435 7.44 -29.01 -4.93
N SER A 436 6.91 -27.81 -4.67
CA SER A 436 5.73 -27.62 -3.80
C SER A 436 4.49 -27.04 -4.50
N GLN A 437 4.64 -26.16 -5.51
CA GLN A 437 3.51 -25.43 -6.14
C GLN A 437 3.65 -25.29 -7.67
N GLU A 438 2.55 -24.95 -8.37
CA GLU A 438 2.62 -24.47 -9.76
C GLU A 438 3.25 -23.06 -9.78
N VAL A 439 4.22 -22.84 -10.66
CA VAL A 439 4.94 -21.55 -10.80
C VAL A 439 4.71 -21.01 -12.21
N THR A 440 4.00 -19.88 -12.33
CA THR A 440 3.88 -19.15 -13.59
C THR A 440 4.87 -18.00 -13.65
N PHE A 441 5.70 -17.93 -14.69
CA PHE A 441 6.80 -16.98 -14.81
C PHE A 441 6.72 -16.16 -16.11
N LEU A 442 6.77 -14.83 -16.01
CA LEU A 442 6.92 -13.94 -17.17
C LEU A 442 8.33 -14.04 -17.75
N SER A 443 8.49 -14.35 -19.03
CA SER A 443 9.81 -14.39 -19.71
C SER A 443 9.86 -13.59 -21.01
N LYS A 444 11.03 -13.06 -21.36
CA LYS A 444 11.34 -12.54 -22.71
C LYS A 444 11.33 -13.62 -23.79
N MET A 445 11.72 -14.86 -23.48
CA MET A 445 11.95 -15.92 -24.46
C MET A 445 10.93 -17.06 -24.39
N VAL A 446 10.73 -17.74 -25.53
CA VAL A 446 10.01 -19.02 -25.57
C VAL A 446 10.96 -20.10 -25.06
N LEU A 447 10.86 -20.43 -23.77
CA LEU A 447 11.58 -21.54 -23.17
C LEU A 447 10.87 -22.87 -23.49
N ASN A 448 11.39 -23.60 -24.47
CA ASN A 448 10.98 -24.97 -24.78
C ASN A 448 11.53 -25.94 -23.71
N GLY A 449 10.88 -25.97 -22.54
CA GLY A 449 11.28 -26.82 -21.44
C GLY A 449 10.29 -26.79 -20.28
N SER A 450 9.21 -27.56 -20.38
CA SER A 450 8.30 -27.76 -19.25
C SER A 450 8.87 -28.80 -18.27
N ASN A 451 9.72 -28.37 -17.33
CA ASN A 451 9.81 -29.06 -16.05
C ASN A 451 8.44 -28.88 -15.38
N GLY A 452 7.62 -29.93 -15.37
CA GLY A 452 6.14 -29.87 -15.50
C GLY A 452 5.30 -29.08 -14.50
N ARG A 453 5.89 -28.32 -13.57
CA ARG A 453 5.23 -27.36 -12.68
C ARG A 453 5.59 -25.90 -12.95
N MET A 454 6.60 -25.65 -13.79
CA MET A 454 7.00 -24.31 -14.21
C MET A 454 6.40 -23.98 -15.58
N LYS A 455 5.70 -22.84 -15.65
CA LYS A 455 4.96 -22.39 -16.81
C LYS A 455 5.43 -21.01 -17.22
N HIS A 456 6.19 -20.94 -18.31
CA HIS A 456 6.62 -19.67 -18.87
C HIS A 456 5.51 -19.04 -19.71
N VAL A 457 5.28 -17.74 -19.52
CA VAL A 457 4.38 -16.92 -20.34
C VAL A 457 5.21 -15.80 -20.95
N THR A 458 5.21 -15.71 -22.28
CA THR A 458 6.01 -14.70 -22.95
C THR A 458 5.44 -13.30 -22.77
N LEU A 459 6.32 -12.31 -22.63
CA LEU A 459 5.89 -10.92 -22.57
C LEU A 459 5.12 -10.49 -23.83
N GLN A 460 5.50 -10.98 -25.01
CA GLN A 460 4.76 -10.72 -26.26
C GLN A 460 3.29 -11.17 -26.15
N LYS A 461 3.02 -12.32 -25.52
CA LYS A 461 1.66 -12.80 -25.29
C LYS A 461 0.89 -11.88 -24.35
N VAL A 462 1.50 -11.52 -23.20
CA VAL A 462 0.95 -10.55 -22.23
C VAL A 462 0.57 -9.23 -22.90
N VAL A 463 1.48 -8.67 -23.70
CA VAL A 463 1.28 -7.41 -24.43
C VAL A 463 0.13 -7.54 -25.44
N SER A 464 0.09 -8.62 -26.21
CA SER A 464 -0.98 -8.85 -27.21
C SER A 464 -2.37 -9.06 -26.61
N GLU A 465 -2.47 -9.65 -25.41
CA GLU A 465 -3.75 -9.88 -24.71
C GLU A 465 -4.23 -8.63 -23.94
N LEU A 466 -3.31 -7.78 -23.48
CA LEU A 466 -3.62 -6.64 -22.62
C LEU A 466 -3.83 -5.33 -23.39
N LEU A 467 -2.93 -4.99 -24.34
CA LEU A 467 -2.99 -3.69 -25.03
C LEU A 467 -4.34 -3.40 -25.71
N PRO A 468 -5.03 -4.36 -26.36
CA PRO A 468 -6.35 -4.10 -26.93
C PRO A 468 -7.37 -3.64 -25.87
N LYS A 469 -7.32 -4.22 -24.66
CA LYS A 469 -8.21 -3.87 -23.55
C LYS A 469 -7.96 -2.46 -23.04
N LEU A 470 -6.68 -2.11 -22.84
CA LEU A 470 -6.29 -0.77 -22.40
C LEU A 470 -6.67 0.30 -23.43
N LYS A 471 -6.53 0.01 -24.73
CA LYS A 471 -6.90 0.92 -25.82
C LYS A 471 -8.43 1.08 -25.97
N SER A 472 -9.23 0.04 -25.71
CA SER A 472 -10.70 0.21 -25.62
C SER A 472 -11.11 1.12 -24.45
N SER A 473 -10.46 1.01 -23.29
CA SER A 473 -10.75 1.86 -22.12
C SER A 473 -10.46 3.35 -22.39
N GLN A 474 -9.42 3.66 -23.17
CA GLN A 474 -9.15 5.05 -23.60
C GLN A 474 -10.26 5.61 -24.50
N LEU A 475 -10.79 4.79 -25.43
CA LEU A 475 -11.86 5.19 -26.34
C LEU A 475 -13.18 5.42 -25.60
N GLU A 476 -13.53 4.55 -24.65
CA GLU A 476 -14.73 4.72 -23.81
C GLU A 476 -14.61 5.96 -22.90
N GLY A 477 -13.45 6.19 -22.29
CA GLY A 477 -13.19 7.38 -21.48
C GLY A 477 -13.38 8.67 -22.27
N THR A 478 -12.79 8.76 -23.47
CA THR A 478 -12.84 9.95 -24.35
C THR A 478 -14.24 10.24 -24.91
N LEU A 479 -15.15 9.25 -24.91
CA LEU A 479 -16.55 9.42 -25.29
C LEU A 479 -17.48 9.80 -24.12
N SER A 480 -16.94 9.80 -22.89
CA SER A 480 -17.69 10.11 -21.65
C SER A 480 -17.28 11.43 -20.99
N SER A 481 -16.24 12.08 -21.51
CA SER A 481 -15.78 13.45 -21.21
C SER A 481 -16.36 14.47 -22.19
#